data_AF-A0A4P8PML8-F1
#
_entry.id   AF-A0A4P8PML8-F1
#
_cell.length_a   1.000
_cell.length_b   1.000
_cell.length_c   1.000
_cell.angle_alpha   90.00
_cell.angle_beta   90.00
_cell.angle_gamma   90.00
#
_symmetry.space_group_name_H-M   'P 1'
#
loop_
_entity.id
_entity.type
_entity.pdbx_description
1 polymer ?
#
loop_
_entity_poly.entity_id
_entity_poly.type
_entity_poly.pdbx_seq_one_letter_code
_entity_poly.pdbx_strand_id
1 'polypeptide(L)'
;MLERGIDIRECFGPNTIRSRDWRTIWSVKDRLPHGSQYRSALAMDRELAEQVLAAEQAEAELDLYEVETDPAGPTPEGYTIDSYLLLSIIDALQGVQAAVIAAAGGDPPRITPMPRPVTAVDIVRDAQRDESMQGLIDQFTGSTWEDE
;
A
#
# COMPACT_ATOMS: atom_id res chain seq x y z
N MET A 1 30.79 -21.08 0.78
CA MET A 1 30.06 -22.21 1.41
C MET A 1 28.59 -21.82 1.49
N LEU A 2 27.89 -21.77 0.35
CA LEU A 2 26.63 -21.03 0.17
C LEU A 2 25.63 -21.83 -0.69
N GLU A 3 25.09 -22.96 -0.21
CA GLU A 3 23.97 -23.65 -0.91
C GLU A 3 23.11 -24.51 0.05
N ARG A 4 22.72 -23.98 1.21
CA ARG A 4 21.54 -24.52 1.91
C ARG A 4 20.58 -23.38 2.15
N GLY A 5 19.38 -23.49 1.59
CA GLY A 5 18.26 -22.63 1.96
C GLY A 5 18.15 -22.67 3.48
N ILE A 6 18.17 -21.49 4.11
CA ILE A 6 18.12 -21.39 5.57
C ILE A 6 16.74 -21.87 6.00
N ASP A 7 16.66 -23.03 6.64
CA ASP A 7 15.41 -23.57 7.16
C ASP A 7 14.95 -22.70 8.34
N ILE A 8 13.70 -22.22 8.27
CA ILE A 8 13.05 -21.43 9.33
C ILE A 8 13.12 -22.18 10.68
N ARG A 9 12.94 -23.50 10.67
CA ARG A 9 12.98 -24.34 11.88
C ARG A 9 14.37 -24.45 12.47
N GLU A 10 15.38 -24.42 11.61
CA GLU A 10 16.77 -24.38 12.05
C GLU A 10 17.09 -23.00 12.63
N CYS A 11 16.63 -21.94 11.97
CA CYS A 11 16.91 -20.55 12.32
C CYS A 11 16.29 -20.10 13.65
N PHE A 12 15.04 -20.51 13.92
CA PHE A 12 14.31 -20.15 15.14
C PHE A 12 14.16 -21.31 16.13
N GLY A 13 15.05 -22.30 16.07
CA GLY A 13 15.06 -23.43 17.00
C GLY A 13 15.29 -23.01 18.46
N PRO A 14 14.81 -23.81 19.44
CA PRO A 14 14.83 -23.46 20.86
C PRO A 14 16.24 -23.24 21.43
N ASN A 15 17.26 -23.84 20.83
CA ASN A 15 18.66 -23.76 21.27
C ASN A 15 19.52 -22.78 20.45
N THR A 16 19.00 -22.24 19.35
CA THR A 16 19.78 -21.47 18.37
C THR A 16 19.35 -20.02 18.22
N ILE A 17 18.16 -19.66 18.74
CA ILE A 17 17.60 -18.31 18.58
C ILE A 17 18.41 -17.22 19.31
N ARG A 18 19.06 -17.56 20.44
CA ARG A 18 19.85 -16.60 21.24
C ARG A 18 21.34 -16.56 20.88
N SER A 19 21.85 -17.54 20.14
CA SER A 19 23.27 -17.68 19.82
C SER A 19 23.63 -17.30 18.38
N ARG A 20 22.62 -17.05 17.53
CA ARG A 20 22.83 -16.62 16.14
C ARG A 20 23.10 -15.12 16.01
N ASP A 21 23.90 -14.77 15.00
CA ASP A 21 24.10 -13.37 14.60
C ASP A 21 22.78 -12.77 14.09
N TRP A 22 22.53 -11.55 14.52
CA TRP A 22 21.40 -10.74 14.11
C TRP A 22 21.33 -10.58 12.58
N ARG A 23 22.48 -10.50 11.90
CA ARG A 23 22.54 -10.44 10.42
C ARG A 23 21.90 -11.65 9.75
N THR A 24 22.07 -12.84 10.33
CA THR A 24 21.46 -14.06 9.79
C THR A 24 19.94 -14.01 9.93
N ILE A 25 19.44 -13.54 11.08
CA ILE A 25 18.00 -13.37 11.33
C ILE A 25 17.42 -12.37 10.32
N TRP A 26 18.08 -11.24 10.09
CA TRP A 26 17.69 -10.26 9.08
C TRP A 26 17.65 -10.85 7.68
N SER A 27 18.67 -11.60 7.28
CA SER A 27 18.69 -12.24 5.96
C SER A 27 17.53 -13.22 5.71
N VAL A 28 17.03 -13.87 6.78
CA VAL A 28 15.84 -14.73 6.70
C VAL A 28 14.58 -13.90 6.56
N LYS A 29 14.44 -12.85 7.39
CA LYS A 29 13.31 -11.93 7.34
C LYS A 29 13.14 -11.32 5.94
N ASP A 30 14.25 -10.89 5.34
CA ASP A 30 14.22 -10.22 4.03
C ASP A 30 13.83 -11.17 2.88
N ARG A 31 14.14 -12.47 3.04
CA ARG A 31 13.83 -13.52 2.05
C ARG A 31 12.44 -14.15 2.22
N LEU A 32 11.65 -13.73 3.21
CA LEU A 32 10.29 -14.23 3.35
C LEU A 32 9.46 -13.92 2.10
N PRO A 33 8.60 -14.85 1.64
CA PRO A 33 7.73 -14.61 0.49
C PRO A 33 6.88 -13.35 0.67
N HIS A 34 6.66 -12.61 -0.42
CA HIS A 34 5.88 -11.37 -0.41
C HIS A 34 4.46 -11.55 0.12
N GLY A 35 3.77 -12.64 -0.24
CA GLY A 35 2.44 -12.98 0.27
C GLY A 35 2.42 -13.71 1.61
N SER A 36 3.51 -13.67 2.39
CA SER A 36 3.54 -14.31 3.71
C SER A 36 2.70 -13.53 4.73
N GLN A 37 2.12 -14.26 5.68
CA GLN A 37 1.34 -13.68 6.80
C GLN A 37 2.13 -12.60 7.55
N TYR A 38 3.44 -12.78 7.71
CA TYR A 38 4.31 -11.79 8.34
C TYR A 38 4.35 -10.46 7.57
N ARG A 39 4.53 -10.52 6.25
CA ARG A 39 4.58 -9.32 5.40
C ARG A 39 3.21 -8.62 5.36
N SER A 40 2.13 -9.39 5.33
CA SER A 40 0.77 -8.84 5.40
C SER A 40 0.50 -8.18 6.76
N ALA A 41 0.90 -8.80 7.87
CA ALA A 41 0.76 -8.21 9.20
C ALA A 41 1.53 -6.89 9.34
N LEU A 42 2.76 -6.83 8.82
CA LEU A 42 3.52 -5.58 8.78
C LEU A 42 2.83 -4.51 7.90
N ALA A 43 2.29 -4.89 6.76
CA ALA A 43 1.60 -3.95 5.86
C ALA A 43 0.28 -3.42 6.45
N MET A 44 -0.32 -4.14 7.40
CA MET A 44 -1.54 -3.76 8.11
C MET A 44 -1.28 -3.12 9.48
N ASP A 45 -0.01 -2.98 9.88
CA ASP A 45 0.38 -2.37 11.16
C ASP A 45 0.27 -0.85 11.06
N ARG A 46 -0.68 -0.29 11.79
CA ARG A 46 -0.94 1.15 11.79
C ARG A 46 0.17 1.97 12.44
N GLU A 47 0.75 1.49 13.54
CA GLU A 47 1.81 2.23 14.24
C GLU A 47 3.05 2.34 13.35
N LEU A 48 3.40 1.24 12.68
CA LEU A 48 4.47 1.23 11.70
C LEU A 48 4.18 2.15 10.52
N ALA A 49 2.93 2.16 10.03
CA ALA A 49 2.52 3.04 8.92
C ALA A 49 2.67 4.53 9.26
N GLU A 50 2.26 4.94 10.47
CA GLU A 50 2.41 6.31 10.95
C GLU A 50 3.90 6.72 11.03
N GLN A 51 4.77 5.82 11.49
CA GLN A 51 6.22 6.06 11.53
C GLN A 51 6.84 6.20 10.14
N VAL A 52 6.42 5.37 9.17
CA VAL A 52 6.89 5.43 7.79
C VAL A 52 6.48 6.75 7.15
N LEU A 53 5.20 7.15 7.26
CA LEU A 53 4.72 8.41 6.71
C LEU A 53 5.40 9.63 7.33
N ALA A 54 5.67 9.60 8.64
CA ALA A 54 6.43 10.67 9.29
C ALA A 54 7.87 10.79 8.76
N ALA A 55 8.51 9.66 8.45
CA ALA A 55 9.84 9.64 7.83
C ALA A 55 9.79 10.12 6.37
N GLU A 56 8.78 9.67 5.59
CA GLU A 56 8.56 10.11 4.21
C GLU A 56 8.27 11.61 4.13
N GLN A 57 7.46 12.18 5.05
CA GLN A 57 7.19 13.62 5.09
C GLN A 57 8.46 14.43 5.39
N ALA A 58 9.30 13.96 6.30
CA ALA A 58 10.59 14.58 6.57
C ALA A 58 11.54 14.55 5.36
N GLU A 59 11.40 13.55 4.47
CA GLU A 59 12.14 13.46 3.21
C GLU A 59 11.46 14.26 2.08
N ALA A 60 10.12 14.30 2.02
CA ALA A 60 9.32 14.95 0.99
C ALA A 60 9.29 16.48 1.10
N GLU A 61 9.61 17.06 2.27
CA GLU A 61 9.94 18.48 2.39
C GLU A 61 11.09 18.91 1.43
N LEU A 62 11.81 17.96 0.83
CA LEU A 62 12.88 18.20 -0.14
C LEU A 62 12.47 18.01 -1.61
N ASP A 63 11.33 17.39 -1.94
CA ASP A 63 10.93 17.13 -3.34
C ASP A 63 9.40 17.05 -3.48
N LEU A 64 8.83 18.02 -4.19
CA LEU A 64 7.38 18.17 -4.36
C LEU A 64 6.94 17.54 -5.70
N TYR A 65 6.05 16.54 -5.66
CA TYR A 65 4.82 16.36 -6.48
C TYR A 65 4.31 14.91 -6.31
N GLU A 66 3.17 14.70 -5.64
CA GLU A 66 2.45 13.42 -5.64
C GLU A 66 0.96 13.63 -5.99
N VAL A 67 0.40 12.71 -6.78
CA VAL A 67 -1.01 12.72 -7.24
C VAL A 67 -1.82 11.72 -6.42
N GLU A 68 -3.03 12.12 -6.01
CA GLU A 68 -3.91 11.37 -5.10
C GLU A 68 -4.69 10.25 -5.80
N THR A 69 -4.85 9.11 -5.11
CA THR A 69 -5.82 8.06 -5.46
C THR A 69 -6.47 7.57 -4.16
N ASP A 70 -7.79 7.47 -4.17
CA ASP A 70 -8.65 7.15 -3.02
C ASP A 70 -8.75 5.61 -2.82
N PRO A 71 -8.35 5.03 -1.66
CA PRO A 71 -8.29 3.59 -1.50
C PRO A 71 -9.53 3.01 -0.83
N ALA A 72 -10.30 2.29 -1.63
CA ALA A 72 -11.26 1.30 -1.15
C ALA A 72 -10.90 -0.07 -1.73
N GLY A 73 -10.43 -1.00 -0.89
CA GLY A 73 -10.05 -2.32 -1.37
C GLY A 73 -9.70 -3.36 -0.30
N PRO A 74 -9.53 -4.63 -0.70
CA PRO A 74 -9.36 -5.76 0.22
C PRO A 74 -8.04 -5.71 1.00
N THR A 75 -7.88 -6.59 1.99
CA THR A 75 -6.62 -6.71 2.73
C THR A 75 -5.48 -7.31 1.86
N PRO A 76 -4.19 -7.01 2.11
CA PRO A 76 -3.05 -7.51 1.32
C PRO A 76 -2.75 -9.01 1.45
N GLU A 77 -3.48 -9.74 2.31
CA GLU A 77 -3.26 -11.16 2.54
C GLU A 77 -3.48 -11.98 1.25
N GLY A 78 -2.52 -12.85 0.92
CA GLY A 78 -2.61 -13.71 -0.27
C GLY A 78 -2.44 -12.99 -1.61
N TYR A 79 -2.22 -11.66 -1.59
CA TYR A 79 -1.97 -10.89 -2.79
C TYR A 79 -0.52 -11.04 -3.23
N THR A 80 -0.30 -11.71 -4.36
CA THR A 80 1.03 -11.92 -4.93
C THR A 80 1.24 -11.03 -6.16
N ILE A 81 2.48 -10.96 -6.64
CA ILE A 81 2.81 -10.26 -7.90
C ILE A 81 1.99 -10.81 -9.08
N ASP A 82 1.72 -12.12 -9.09
CA ASP A 82 0.92 -12.75 -10.14
C ASP A 82 -0.53 -12.24 -10.10
N SER A 83 -1.13 -12.15 -8.90
CA SER A 83 -2.46 -11.56 -8.71
C SER A 83 -2.51 -10.10 -9.17
N TYR A 84 -1.45 -9.32 -8.88
CA TYR A 84 -1.34 -7.93 -9.33
C TYR A 84 -1.29 -7.82 -10.86
N LEU A 85 -0.47 -8.64 -11.51
CA LEU A 85 -0.34 -8.66 -12.96
C LEU A 85 -1.65 -9.08 -13.64
N LEU A 86 -2.34 -10.08 -13.09
CA LEU A 86 -3.64 -10.50 -13.59
C LEU A 86 -4.68 -9.39 -13.50
N LEU A 87 -4.75 -8.68 -12.37
CA LEU A 87 -5.66 -7.55 -12.21
C LEU A 87 -5.34 -6.40 -13.18
N SER A 88 -4.05 -6.14 -13.40
CA SER A 88 -3.60 -5.12 -14.37
C SER A 88 -3.97 -5.49 -15.81
N ILE A 89 -3.90 -6.79 -16.15
CA ILE A 89 -4.36 -7.29 -17.45
C ILE A 89 -5.88 -7.13 -17.58
N ILE A 90 -6.65 -7.42 -16.53
CA ILE A 90 -8.10 -7.24 -16.53
C ILE A 90 -8.48 -5.78 -16.79
N ASP A 91 -7.83 -4.83 -16.12
CA ASP A 91 -8.10 -3.40 -16.32
C ASP A 91 -7.74 -2.96 -17.75
N ALA A 92 -6.63 -3.45 -18.31
CA ALA A 92 -6.26 -3.18 -19.70
C ALA A 92 -7.30 -3.73 -20.70
N LEU A 93 -7.84 -4.92 -20.44
CA LEU A 93 -8.90 -5.52 -21.26
C LEU A 93 -10.21 -4.72 -21.18
N GLN A 94 -10.59 -4.24 -20.01
CA GLN A 94 -11.76 -3.36 -19.85
C GLN A 94 -11.59 -2.05 -20.63
N GLY A 95 -10.38 -1.48 -20.62
CA GLY A 95 -10.00 -0.32 -21.44
C GLY A 95 -10.22 -0.56 -22.93
N VAL A 96 -9.74 -1.70 -23.44
CA VAL A 96 -9.93 -2.08 -24.85
C VAL A 96 -11.41 -2.25 -25.19
N GLN A 97 -12.20 -2.89 -24.31
CA GLN A 97 -13.65 -3.07 -24.53
C GLN A 97 -14.38 -1.73 -24.61
N ALA A 98 -14.10 -0.79 -23.70
CA ALA A 98 -14.70 0.54 -23.73
C ALA A 98 -14.33 1.30 -25.01
N ALA A 99 -13.06 1.23 -25.43
CA ALA A 99 -12.60 1.88 -26.66
C ALA A 99 -13.31 1.31 -27.91
N VAL A 100 -13.54 0.00 -27.96
CA VAL A 100 -14.27 -0.65 -29.06
C VAL A 100 -15.74 -0.23 -29.08
N ILE A 101 -16.41 -0.17 -27.93
CA ILE A 101 -17.81 0.28 -27.82
C ILE A 101 -17.94 1.74 -28.27
N ALA A 102 -17.05 2.61 -27.81
CA ALA A 102 -17.02 4.01 -28.20
C ALA A 102 -16.78 4.19 -29.71
N ALA A 103 -15.85 3.42 -30.28
CA ALA A 103 -15.57 3.44 -31.72
C ALA A 103 -16.77 2.96 -32.57
N ALA A 104 -17.60 2.05 -32.03
CA ALA A 104 -18.83 1.59 -32.66
C ALA A 104 -20.01 2.58 -32.49
N GLY A 105 -19.81 3.72 -31.83
CA GLY A 105 -20.84 4.73 -31.57
C GLY A 105 -21.77 4.42 -30.39
N GLY A 106 -21.41 3.45 -29.56
CA GLY A 106 -22.11 3.17 -28.30
C GLY A 106 -21.57 4.02 -27.13
N ASP A 107 -22.34 4.08 -26.04
CA ASP A 107 -21.90 4.70 -24.79
C ASP A 107 -21.12 3.67 -23.95
N PRO A 108 -19.80 3.83 -23.76
CA PRO A 108 -19.00 2.86 -23.02
C PRO A 108 -19.32 2.88 -21.52
N PRO A 109 -19.28 1.73 -20.83
CA PRO A 109 -19.46 1.68 -19.39
C PRO A 109 -18.31 2.45 -18.69
N ARG A 110 -18.61 3.09 -17.54
CA ARG A 110 -17.58 3.67 -16.68
C ARG A 110 -16.65 2.56 -16.18
N ILE A 111 -15.40 2.58 -16.64
CA ILE A 111 -14.37 1.66 -16.16
C ILE A 111 -14.04 2.08 -14.73
N THR A 112 -14.34 1.19 -13.78
CA THR A 112 -13.90 1.32 -12.40
C THR A 112 -12.76 0.34 -12.21
N PRO A 113 -11.52 0.79 -11.89
CA PRO A 113 -10.40 -0.11 -11.68
C PRO A 113 -10.76 -1.21 -10.69
N MET A 114 -10.32 -2.44 -10.95
CA MET A 114 -10.58 -3.54 -10.03
C MET A 114 -9.96 -3.25 -8.65
N PRO A 115 -10.67 -3.57 -7.55
CA PRO A 115 -10.25 -3.21 -6.20
C PRO A 115 -8.87 -3.80 -5.89
N ARG A 116 -7.94 -2.93 -5.49
CA ARG A 116 -6.56 -3.28 -5.13
C ARG A 116 -6.43 -3.44 -3.63
N PRO A 117 -5.50 -4.28 -3.14
CA PRO A 117 -5.31 -4.41 -1.71
C PRO A 117 -4.86 -3.09 -1.10
N VAL A 118 -5.41 -2.76 0.05
CA VAL A 118 -5.14 -1.51 0.76
C VAL A 118 -4.27 -1.82 1.97
N THR A 119 -3.19 -1.06 2.13
CA THR A 119 -2.26 -1.16 3.26
C THR A 119 -2.63 -0.14 4.36
N ALA A 120 -2.09 -0.34 5.57
CA ALA A 120 -2.26 0.65 6.64
C ALA A 120 -1.64 2.00 6.30
N VAL A 121 -0.56 2.03 5.49
CA VAL A 121 0.04 3.27 4.97
C VAL A 121 -0.95 4.04 4.13
N ASP A 122 -1.64 3.36 3.21
CA ASP A 122 -2.67 3.98 2.36
C ASP A 122 -3.77 4.60 3.24
N ILE A 123 -4.34 3.82 4.17
CA ILE A 123 -5.41 4.29 5.06
C ILE A 123 -5.00 5.51 5.90
N VAL A 124 -3.79 5.50 6.46
CA VAL A 124 -3.29 6.63 7.27
C VAL A 124 -3.07 7.86 6.38
N ARG A 125 -2.58 7.67 5.16
CA ARG A 125 -2.33 8.74 4.20
C ARG A 125 -3.62 9.46 3.81
N ASP A 126 -4.72 8.75 3.56
CA ASP A 126 -5.97 9.43 3.23
C ASP A 126 -6.65 10.04 4.45
N ALA A 127 -6.53 9.42 5.62
CA ALA A 127 -6.98 10.07 6.85
C ALA A 127 -6.28 11.43 7.05
N GLN A 128 -4.97 11.52 6.79
CA GLN A 128 -4.22 12.78 6.84
C GLN A 128 -4.67 13.78 5.75
N ARG A 129 -4.99 13.29 4.55
CA ARG A 129 -5.55 14.14 3.48
C ARG A 129 -6.91 14.71 3.85
N ASP A 130 -7.81 13.87 4.36
CA ASP A 130 -9.15 14.25 4.77
C ASP A 130 -9.11 15.28 5.90
N GLU A 131 -8.23 15.07 6.90
CA GLU A 131 -8.00 16.03 7.98
C GLU A 131 -7.45 17.37 7.44
N SER A 132 -6.50 17.32 6.51
CA SER A 132 -5.94 18.52 5.86
C SER A 132 -7.01 19.28 5.07
N MET A 133 -7.82 18.57 4.29
CA MET A 133 -8.92 19.15 3.50
C MET A 133 -9.99 19.77 4.40
N GLN A 134 -10.35 19.09 5.50
CA GLN A 134 -11.29 19.64 6.48
C GLN A 134 -10.73 20.90 7.15
N GLY A 135 -9.44 20.91 7.50
CA GLY A 135 -8.78 22.11 8.03
C GLY A 135 -8.80 23.29 7.05
N LEU A 136 -8.61 23.04 5.74
CA LEU A 136 -8.76 24.06 4.71
C LEU A 136 -10.20 24.58 4.64
N ILE A 137 -11.20 23.68 4.64
CA ILE A 137 -12.62 24.06 4.63
C ILE A 137 -12.95 24.94 5.84
N ASP A 138 -12.51 24.56 7.04
CA ASP A 138 -12.75 25.31 8.27
C ASP A 138 -12.09 26.70 8.22
N GLN A 139 -10.89 26.83 7.65
CA GLN A 139 -10.22 28.13 7.45
C GLN A 139 -11.02 29.04 6.51
N PHE A 140 -11.54 28.51 5.40
CA PHE A 140 -12.28 29.30 4.42
C PHE A 140 -13.71 29.65 4.91
N THR A 141 -14.38 28.73 5.60
CA THR A 141 -15.76 28.90 6.08
C THR A 141 -15.85 29.60 7.44
N GLY A 142 -14.80 29.58 8.26
CA GLY A 142 -14.74 30.29 9.54
C GLY A 142 -14.63 31.81 9.39
N SER A 143 -14.09 32.30 8.27
CA SER A 143 -13.91 33.76 8.03
C SER A 143 -15.21 34.51 7.74
N THR A 144 -16.34 33.83 7.51
CA THR A 144 -17.58 34.48 7.06
C THR A 144 -18.58 34.82 8.17
N TRP A 145 -18.25 34.58 9.45
CA TRP A 145 -19.21 34.70 10.57
C TRP A 145 -18.86 35.74 11.65
N GLU A 146 -17.83 36.58 11.45
CA GLU A 146 -17.42 37.60 12.44
C GLU A 146 -17.80 39.06 12.10
N ASP A 147 -18.54 39.31 11.02
CA ASP A 147 -19.04 40.65 10.66
C ASP A 147 -20.58 40.73 10.76
N GLU A 148 -21.13 40.85 11.98
CA GLU A 148 -22.46 41.45 12.25
C GLU A 148 -22.55 42.07 13.66
#